data_AF-A0AAD7RCB5-F1
#
_entry.id   AF-A0AAD7RCB5-F1
#
_cell.length_a   1.000
_cell.length_b   1.000
_cell.length_c   1.000
_cell.angle_alpha   90.00
_cell.angle_beta   90.00
_cell.angle_gamma   90.00
#
_symmetry.space_group_name_H-M   'P 1'
#
loop_
_entity.id
_entity.type
_entity.pdbx_description
1 polymer ?
#
loop_
_entity_poly.entity_id
_entity_poly.type
_entity_poly.pdbx_seq_one_letter_code
_entity_poly.pdbx_strand_id
1 'polypeptide(L)'
;METSPLARQVESVERSVAFLRQEHLALLRGLHLEILSLQRRCAELTCELNLKPQGRTHTDVEEEEEVLDARCQQVEVRLREQQCTLGDLRRELSQKGALAGALRAALRDKERRFLEELKRRSHKIGALNGELQRQTDTAARLSFQLYAARQSLRQERRERPPPSPPPPPPPPPAPPPTLTAAVARPKRRPHRPPAAVRAERARECVPRERVTGPEEPAAMPDPALFLHPRRHRPRPRHAHRPPRGPEGEGGEGPAERGGGPRAGPRAGPAPTATAEAE
;
A
#
# COMPACT_ATOMS: atom_id res chain seq x y z
N MET A 1 18.61 128.37 -31.70
CA MET A 1 19.46 127.43 -30.94
C MET A 1 18.68 126.13 -30.68
N GLU A 2 18.04 125.54 -31.70
CA GLU A 2 16.99 124.51 -31.52
C GLU A 2 17.35 123.14 -32.17
N THR A 3 18.56 122.99 -32.71
CA THR A 3 18.96 121.78 -33.46
C THR A 3 19.45 120.62 -32.59
N SER A 4 19.85 120.89 -31.35
CA SER A 4 20.37 119.89 -30.39
C SER A 4 19.34 118.90 -29.83
N PRO A 5 18.06 119.24 -29.53
CA PRO A 5 17.09 118.25 -29.06
C PRO A 5 16.68 117.26 -30.17
N LEU A 6 16.43 117.76 -31.39
CA LEU A 6 16.03 116.94 -32.54
C LEU A 6 17.11 115.91 -32.92
N ALA A 7 18.39 116.32 -32.96
CA ALA A 7 19.50 115.39 -33.21
C ALA A 7 19.55 114.26 -32.19
N ARG A 8 19.45 114.57 -30.88
CA ARG A 8 19.41 113.57 -29.81
C ARG A 8 18.21 112.62 -29.92
N GLN A 9 17.07 113.11 -30.37
CA GLN A 9 15.87 112.30 -30.58
C GLN A 9 16.03 111.34 -31.77
N VAL A 10 16.62 111.80 -32.89
CA VAL A 10 16.97 110.94 -34.03
C VAL A 10 17.96 109.85 -33.59
N GLU A 11 19.07 110.20 -32.92
CA GLU A 11 20.02 109.20 -32.42
C GLU A 11 19.39 108.21 -31.43
N SER A 12 18.41 108.65 -30.63
CA SER A 12 17.66 107.77 -29.72
C SER A 12 16.80 106.77 -30.49
N VAL A 13 16.10 107.22 -31.54
CA VAL A 13 15.33 106.35 -32.42
C VAL A 13 16.25 105.38 -33.17
N GLU A 14 17.38 105.84 -33.70
CA GLU A 14 18.38 104.99 -34.37
C GLU A 14 18.92 103.89 -33.45
N ARG A 15 19.25 104.21 -32.20
CA ARG A 15 19.63 103.22 -31.18
C ARG A 15 18.49 102.23 -30.91
N SER A 16 17.24 102.69 -30.81
CA SER A 16 16.08 101.81 -30.61
C SER A 16 15.82 100.90 -31.80
N VAL A 17 16.02 101.37 -33.04
CA VAL A 17 15.88 100.58 -34.27
C VAL A 17 17.03 99.59 -34.40
N ALA A 18 18.26 99.97 -34.03
CA ALA A 18 19.39 99.04 -33.96
C ALA A 18 19.13 97.93 -32.92
N PHE A 19 18.59 98.28 -31.75
CA PHE A 19 18.17 97.32 -30.73
C PHE A 19 17.07 96.39 -31.24
N LEU A 20 15.95 96.89 -31.79
CA LEU A 20 14.90 96.04 -32.37
C LEU A 20 15.43 95.12 -33.48
N ARG A 21 16.36 95.60 -34.32
CA ARG A 21 17.01 94.76 -35.35
C ARG A 21 17.88 93.67 -34.73
N GLN A 22 18.59 93.96 -33.64
CA GLN A 22 19.38 92.99 -32.90
C GLN A 22 18.49 91.92 -32.24
N GLU A 23 17.39 92.33 -31.59
CA GLU A 23 16.40 91.42 -30.98
C GLU A 23 15.69 90.56 -32.02
N HIS A 24 15.26 91.14 -33.16
CA HIS A 24 14.66 90.37 -34.26
C HIS A 24 15.64 89.33 -34.83
N LEU A 25 16.93 89.68 -34.97
CA LEU A 25 17.96 88.73 -35.41
C LEU A 25 18.23 87.64 -34.35
N ALA A 26 18.16 87.97 -33.06
CA ALA A 26 18.29 87.00 -31.98
C ALA A 26 17.11 86.01 -31.98
N LEU A 27 15.87 86.50 -32.10
CA LEU A 27 14.67 85.68 -32.19
C LEU A 27 14.69 84.76 -33.42
N LEU A 28 15.02 85.29 -34.60
CA LEU A 28 15.12 84.48 -35.83
C LEU A 28 16.18 83.37 -35.71
N ARG A 29 17.32 83.65 -35.05
CA ARG A 29 18.34 82.63 -34.76
C ARG A 29 17.84 81.57 -33.77
N GLY A 30 17.12 81.98 -32.72
CA GLY A 30 16.50 81.08 -31.75
C GLY A 30 15.50 80.12 -32.41
N LEU A 31 14.53 80.67 -33.14
CA LEU A 31 13.53 79.90 -33.88
C LEU A 31 14.16 78.93 -34.90
N HIS A 32 15.25 79.33 -35.57
CA HIS A 32 15.95 78.43 -36.49
C HIS A 32 16.57 77.23 -35.76
N LEU A 33 17.16 77.44 -34.57
CA LEU A 33 17.69 76.36 -33.74
C LEU A 33 16.58 75.45 -33.18
N GLU A 34 15.43 76.01 -32.80
CA GLU A 34 14.25 75.24 -32.37
C GLU A 34 13.69 74.37 -33.50
N ILE A 35 13.57 74.92 -34.72
CA ILE A 35 13.14 74.17 -35.91
C ILE A 35 14.12 73.03 -36.20
N LEU A 36 15.44 73.27 -36.14
CA LEU A 36 16.45 72.22 -36.33
C LEU A 36 16.39 71.16 -35.21
N SER A 37 16.12 71.56 -33.97
CA SER A 37 15.95 70.66 -32.83
C SER A 37 14.71 69.77 -33.00
N LEU A 38 13.57 70.36 -33.38
CA LEU A 38 12.33 69.62 -33.68
C LEU A 38 12.50 68.69 -34.89
N GLN A 39 13.12 69.16 -35.97
CA GLN A 39 13.42 68.33 -37.15
C GLN A 39 14.29 67.13 -36.76
N ARG A 40 15.33 67.35 -35.94
CA ARG A 40 16.16 66.28 -35.40
C ARG A 40 15.34 65.33 -34.53
N ARG A 41 14.49 65.82 -33.63
CA ARG A 41 13.68 64.96 -32.76
C ARG A 41 12.63 64.16 -33.53
N CYS A 42 12.02 64.75 -34.57
CA CYS A 42 11.13 64.06 -35.49
C CYS A 42 11.86 62.99 -36.30
N ALA A 43 13.09 63.26 -36.76
CA ALA A 43 13.92 62.27 -37.43
C ALA A 43 14.32 61.14 -36.48
N GLU A 44 14.72 61.44 -35.24
CA GLU A 44 15.01 60.45 -34.18
C GLU A 44 13.78 59.57 -33.91
N LEU A 45 12.59 60.15 -33.68
CA LEU A 45 11.35 59.39 -33.46
C LEU A 45 10.93 58.59 -34.69
N THR A 46 11.16 59.09 -35.90
CA THR A 46 10.89 58.35 -37.14
C THR A 46 11.84 57.16 -37.26
N CYS A 47 13.13 57.35 -36.98
CA CYS A 47 14.10 56.25 -36.91
C CYS A 47 13.74 55.26 -35.81
N GLU A 48 13.37 55.70 -34.60
CA GLU A 48 12.91 54.83 -33.51
C GLU A 48 11.66 54.02 -33.91
N LEU A 49 10.72 54.59 -34.66
CA LEU A 49 9.53 53.88 -35.15
C LEU A 49 9.83 52.88 -36.27
N ASN A 50 10.82 53.15 -37.13
CA ASN A 50 11.26 52.22 -38.17
C ASN A 50 12.22 51.13 -37.64
N LEU A 51 12.98 51.43 -36.58
CA LEU A 51 13.91 50.50 -35.93
C LEU A 51 13.27 49.68 -34.81
N LYS A 52 12.15 50.13 -34.24
CA LYS A 52 11.24 49.24 -33.52
C LYS A 52 10.75 48.21 -34.55
N PRO A 53 11.13 46.93 -34.45
CA PRO A 53 10.36 45.92 -35.16
C PRO A 53 8.91 46.09 -34.71
N GLN A 54 7.96 45.89 -35.61
CA GLN A 54 6.57 45.68 -35.20
C GLN A 54 6.62 44.49 -34.24
N GLY A 55 6.46 44.75 -32.94
CA GLY A 55 6.61 43.71 -31.93
C GLY A 55 5.54 42.67 -32.18
N ARG A 56 5.93 41.37 -32.25
CA ARG A 56 5.11 40.19 -32.58
C ARG A 56 3.88 40.55 -33.43
N THR A 57 4.00 40.35 -34.73
CA THR A 57 2.90 40.64 -35.66
C THR A 57 1.62 39.94 -35.20
N HIS A 58 0.46 40.51 -35.52
CA HIS A 58 -0.83 39.98 -35.08
C HIS A 58 -0.95 38.47 -35.34
N THR A 59 -0.47 38.03 -36.50
CA THR A 59 -0.35 36.64 -36.93
C THR A 59 0.56 35.79 -36.05
N ASP A 60 1.72 36.30 -35.59
CA ASP A 60 2.60 35.59 -34.66
C ASP A 60 1.90 35.34 -33.30
N VAL A 61 1.02 36.26 -32.89
CA VAL A 61 0.26 36.15 -31.63
C VAL A 61 -0.89 35.14 -31.79
N GLU A 62 -1.60 35.18 -32.92
CA GLU A 62 -2.66 34.20 -33.25
C GLU A 62 -2.09 32.76 -33.32
N GLU A 63 -0.94 32.56 -33.97
CA GLU A 63 -0.27 31.25 -34.01
C GLU A 63 0.18 30.77 -32.62
N GLU A 64 0.69 31.66 -31.76
CA GLU A 64 1.02 31.32 -30.37
C GLU A 64 -0.23 30.96 -29.55
N GLU A 65 -1.36 31.66 -29.76
CA GLU A 65 -2.64 31.37 -29.10
C GLU A 65 -3.19 30.00 -29.52
N GLU A 66 -3.22 29.67 -30.81
CA GLU A 66 -3.64 28.35 -31.30
C GLU A 66 -2.79 27.20 -30.71
N VAL A 67 -1.47 27.37 -30.60
CA VAL A 67 -0.56 26.38 -30.01
C VAL A 67 -0.80 26.22 -28.51
N LEU A 68 -1.07 27.32 -27.80
CA LEU A 68 -1.40 27.27 -26.38
C LEU A 68 -2.76 26.61 -26.14
N ASP A 69 -3.77 26.91 -26.96
CA ASP A 69 -5.09 26.29 -26.89
C ASP A 69 -5.05 24.79 -27.18
N ALA A 70 -4.34 24.36 -28.25
CA ALA A 70 -4.14 22.94 -28.54
C ALA A 70 -3.46 22.21 -27.36
N ARG A 71 -2.51 22.87 -26.68
CA ARG A 71 -1.84 22.35 -25.49
C ARG A 71 -2.77 22.31 -24.27
N CYS A 72 -3.59 23.33 -24.06
CA CYS A 72 -4.60 23.38 -23.00
C CYS A 72 -5.62 22.24 -23.19
N GLN A 73 -6.20 22.11 -24.38
CA GLN A 73 -7.12 21.04 -24.74
C GLN A 73 -6.50 19.64 -24.51
N GLN A 74 -5.23 19.43 -24.90
CA GLN A 74 -4.54 18.16 -24.64
C GLN A 74 -4.40 17.86 -23.12
N VAL A 75 -4.08 18.87 -22.30
CA VAL A 75 -3.98 18.71 -20.85
C VAL A 75 -5.35 18.44 -20.23
N GLU A 76 -6.41 19.12 -20.69
CA GLU A 76 -7.77 18.87 -20.23
C GLU A 76 -8.27 17.46 -20.57
N VAL A 77 -8.00 16.96 -21.78
CA VAL A 77 -8.36 15.58 -22.17
C VAL A 77 -7.68 14.57 -21.25
N ARG A 78 -6.37 14.72 -21.01
CA ARG A 78 -5.62 13.87 -20.07
C ARG A 78 -6.16 13.97 -18.63
N LEU A 79 -6.58 15.17 -18.20
CA LEU A 79 -7.18 15.36 -16.89
C LEU A 79 -8.55 14.66 -16.79
N ARG A 80 -9.38 14.72 -17.84
CA ARG A 80 -10.67 14.01 -17.92
C ARG A 80 -10.46 12.48 -17.89
N GLU A 81 -9.49 11.96 -18.64
CA GLU A 81 -9.10 10.54 -18.59
C GLU A 81 -8.65 10.10 -17.19
N GLN A 82 -7.83 10.91 -16.52
CA GLN A 82 -7.41 10.66 -15.13
C GLN A 82 -8.60 10.73 -14.15
N GLN A 83 -9.54 11.64 -14.33
CA GLN A 83 -10.76 11.72 -13.50
C GLN A 83 -11.66 10.51 -13.70
N CYS A 84 -11.85 10.04 -14.94
CA CYS A 84 -12.61 8.82 -15.26
C CYS A 84 -11.97 7.60 -14.59
N THR A 85 -10.67 7.36 -14.82
CA THR A 85 -9.94 6.22 -14.25
C THR A 85 -9.90 6.24 -12.71
N LEU A 86 -9.72 7.41 -12.09
CA LEU A 86 -9.87 7.56 -10.63
C LEU A 86 -11.29 7.26 -10.15
N GLY A 87 -12.31 7.63 -10.92
CA GLY A 87 -13.71 7.29 -10.66
C GLY A 87 -13.98 5.78 -10.74
N ASP A 88 -13.41 5.10 -11.73
CA ASP A 88 -13.50 3.64 -11.91
C ASP A 88 -12.81 2.90 -10.75
N LEU A 89 -11.58 3.30 -10.40
CA LEU A 89 -10.82 2.73 -9.28
C LEU A 89 -11.54 2.93 -7.93
N ARG A 90 -12.19 4.08 -7.71
CA ARG A 90 -13.04 4.32 -6.52
C ARG A 90 -14.25 3.40 -6.49
N ARG A 91 -14.89 3.15 -7.63
CA ARG A 91 -16.02 2.21 -7.75
C ARG A 91 -15.56 0.77 -7.46
N GLU A 92 -14.45 0.33 -8.04
CA GLU A 92 -13.85 -0.98 -7.74
C GLU A 92 -13.50 -1.15 -6.25
N LEU A 93 -12.83 -0.16 -5.65
CA LEU A 93 -12.42 -0.22 -4.25
C LEU A 93 -13.65 -0.29 -3.32
N SER A 94 -14.73 0.41 -3.67
CA SER A 94 -16.01 0.33 -2.96
C SER A 94 -16.65 -1.06 -3.07
N GLN A 95 -16.66 -1.66 -4.27
CA GLN A 95 -17.17 -3.02 -4.50
C GLN A 95 -16.36 -4.08 -3.74
N LYS A 96 -15.02 -3.99 -3.83
CA LYS A 96 -14.08 -4.87 -3.11
C LYS A 96 -14.23 -4.72 -1.59
N GLY A 97 -14.44 -3.49 -1.11
CA GLY A 97 -14.75 -3.19 0.30
C GLY A 97 -16.07 -3.82 0.76
N ALA A 98 -17.13 -3.71 -0.04
CA ALA A 98 -18.43 -4.33 0.25
C ALA A 98 -18.34 -5.86 0.29
N LEU A 99 -17.64 -6.48 -0.66
CA LEU A 99 -17.40 -7.93 -0.68
C LEU A 99 -16.59 -8.39 0.54
N ALA A 100 -15.52 -7.67 0.90
CA ALA A 100 -14.75 -7.96 2.10
C ALA A 100 -15.58 -7.81 3.39
N GLY A 101 -16.48 -6.82 3.45
CA GLY A 101 -17.46 -6.66 4.52
C GLY A 101 -18.41 -7.85 4.64
N ALA A 102 -19.01 -8.27 3.52
CA ALA A 102 -19.92 -9.41 3.45
C ALA A 102 -19.24 -10.73 3.87
N LEU A 103 -18.01 -10.97 3.40
CA LEU A 103 -17.23 -12.16 3.78
C LEU A 103 -16.87 -12.15 5.28
N ARG A 104 -16.47 -11.00 5.84
CA ARG A 104 -16.22 -10.86 7.29
C ARG A 104 -17.47 -11.10 8.12
N ALA A 105 -18.63 -10.61 7.68
CA ALA A 105 -19.91 -10.88 8.34
C ALA A 105 -20.27 -12.37 8.28
N ALA A 106 -20.17 -12.99 7.10
CA ALA A 106 -20.46 -14.42 6.92
C ALA A 106 -19.54 -15.33 7.75
N LEU A 107 -18.27 -14.98 7.93
CA LEU A 107 -17.35 -15.71 8.81
C LEU A 107 -17.76 -15.58 10.28
N ARG A 108 -18.08 -14.36 10.75
CA ARG A 108 -18.58 -14.12 12.12
C ARG A 108 -19.90 -14.87 12.40
N ASP A 109 -20.78 -14.97 11.41
CA ASP A 109 -22.03 -15.72 11.56
C ASP A 109 -21.82 -17.23 11.57
N LYS A 110 -20.84 -17.75 10.81
CA LYS A 110 -20.41 -19.16 10.94
C LYS A 110 -19.80 -19.43 12.32
N GLU A 111 -18.93 -18.56 12.81
CA GLU A 111 -18.32 -18.65 14.15
C GLU A 111 -19.39 -18.71 15.24
N ARG A 112 -20.37 -17.79 15.22
CA ARG A 112 -21.52 -17.78 16.13
C ARG A 112 -22.27 -19.12 16.12
N ARG A 113 -22.60 -19.63 14.94
CA ARG A 113 -23.29 -20.93 14.77
C ARG A 113 -22.48 -22.10 15.32
N PHE A 114 -21.16 -22.15 15.04
CA PHE A 114 -20.29 -23.19 15.58
C PHE A 114 -20.21 -23.14 17.12
N LEU A 115 -20.16 -21.95 17.72
CA LEU A 115 -20.18 -21.79 19.18
C LEU A 115 -21.53 -22.22 19.80
N GLU A 116 -22.65 -21.93 19.15
CA GLU A 116 -23.97 -22.44 19.57
C GLU A 116 -24.04 -23.97 19.50
N GLU A 117 -23.54 -24.57 18.41
CA GLU A 117 -23.48 -26.03 18.29
C GLU A 117 -22.58 -26.67 19.35
N LEU A 118 -21.41 -26.08 19.61
CA LEU A 118 -20.51 -26.52 20.68
C LEU A 118 -21.19 -26.48 22.05
N LYS A 119 -21.90 -25.39 22.38
CA LYS A 119 -22.70 -25.27 23.61
C LYS A 119 -23.79 -26.36 23.67
N ARG A 120 -24.61 -26.50 22.61
CA ARG A 120 -25.67 -27.53 22.53
C ARG A 120 -25.12 -28.95 22.73
N ARG A 121 -24.00 -29.29 22.07
CA ARG A 121 -23.33 -30.59 22.21
C ARG A 121 -22.74 -30.80 23.61
N SER A 122 -22.10 -29.78 24.19
CA SER A 122 -21.58 -29.80 25.56
C SER A 122 -22.68 -30.08 26.59
N HIS A 123 -23.82 -29.37 26.52
CA HIS A 123 -24.97 -29.63 27.39
C HIS A 123 -25.52 -31.04 27.24
N LYS A 124 -25.60 -31.57 26.00
CA LYS A 124 -26.03 -32.96 25.75
C LYS A 124 -25.07 -33.99 26.35
N ILE A 125 -23.76 -33.77 26.23
CA ILE A 125 -22.74 -34.64 26.85
C ILE A 125 -22.86 -34.58 28.38
N GLY A 126 -23.03 -33.40 28.96
CA GLY A 126 -23.25 -33.23 30.41
C GLY A 126 -24.49 -33.97 30.91
N ALA A 127 -25.60 -33.88 30.18
CA ALA A 127 -26.84 -34.60 30.52
C ALA A 127 -26.66 -36.13 30.48
N LEU A 128 -26.05 -36.66 29.42
CA LEU A 128 -25.79 -38.10 29.26
C LEU A 128 -24.77 -38.62 30.29
N ASN A 129 -23.74 -37.85 30.62
CA ASN A 129 -22.80 -38.21 31.69
C ASN A 129 -23.49 -38.24 33.07
N GLY A 130 -24.39 -37.29 33.34
CA GLY A 130 -25.20 -37.30 34.56
C GLY A 130 -26.14 -38.50 34.64
N GLU A 131 -26.71 -38.94 33.52
CA GLU A 131 -27.52 -40.15 33.45
C GLU A 131 -26.68 -41.42 33.65
N LEU A 132 -25.51 -41.51 33.00
CA LEU A 132 -24.56 -42.61 33.17
C LEU A 132 -24.06 -42.72 34.61
N GLN A 133 -23.80 -41.58 35.28
CA GLN A 133 -23.41 -41.57 36.69
C GLN A 133 -24.54 -42.10 37.57
N ARG A 134 -25.80 -41.66 37.38
CA ARG A 134 -26.96 -42.19 38.10
C ARG A 134 -27.11 -43.70 37.93
N GLN A 135 -26.93 -44.20 36.70
CA GLN A 135 -26.95 -45.64 36.41
C GLN A 135 -25.81 -46.36 37.15
N THR A 136 -24.60 -45.79 37.15
CA THR A 136 -23.43 -46.32 37.89
C THR A 136 -23.70 -46.37 39.40
N ASP A 137 -24.28 -45.31 39.97
CA ASP A 137 -24.65 -45.25 41.39
C ASP A 137 -25.74 -46.30 41.73
N THR A 138 -26.74 -46.50 40.85
CA THR A 138 -27.74 -47.56 41.05
C THR A 138 -27.11 -48.95 40.99
N ALA A 139 -26.21 -49.20 40.04
CA ALA A 139 -25.51 -50.48 39.91
C ALA A 139 -24.59 -50.75 41.12
N ALA A 140 -23.92 -49.73 41.63
CA ALA A 140 -23.13 -49.82 42.86
C ALA A 140 -24.01 -50.14 44.07
N ARG A 141 -25.13 -49.42 44.28
CA ARG A 141 -26.09 -49.69 45.37
C ARG A 141 -26.62 -51.13 45.32
N LEU A 142 -27.08 -51.59 44.14
CA LEU A 142 -27.56 -52.96 43.96
C LEU A 142 -26.46 -54.00 44.20
N SER A 143 -25.22 -53.71 43.77
CA SER A 143 -24.06 -54.58 44.06
C SER A 143 -23.80 -54.69 45.56
N PHE A 144 -23.78 -53.58 46.30
CA PHE A 144 -23.63 -53.59 47.77
C PHE A 144 -24.76 -54.36 48.45
N GLN A 145 -26.01 -54.20 48.01
CA GLN A 145 -27.15 -54.99 48.52
C GLN A 145 -26.97 -56.49 48.28
N LEU A 146 -26.52 -56.90 47.08
CA LEU A 146 -26.24 -58.30 46.75
C LEU A 146 -25.06 -58.87 47.57
N TYR A 147 -24.01 -58.09 47.82
CA TYR A 147 -22.90 -58.49 48.69
C TYR A 147 -23.35 -58.66 50.14
N ALA A 148 -24.13 -57.71 50.68
CA ALA A 148 -24.69 -57.79 52.02
C ALA A 148 -25.58 -59.02 52.20
N ALA A 149 -26.55 -59.24 51.30
CA ALA A 149 -27.43 -60.41 51.34
C ALA A 149 -26.64 -61.75 51.25
N ARG A 150 -25.62 -61.80 50.39
CA ARG A 150 -24.70 -62.95 50.30
C ARG A 150 -23.88 -63.17 51.58
N GLN A 151 -23.55 -62.11 52.31
CA GLN A 151 -22.84 -62.20 53.58
C GLN A 151 -23.76 -62.73 54.68
N SER A 152 -24.99 -62.21 54.81
CA SER A 152 -26.00 -62.71 55.76
C SER A 152 -26.26 -64.21 55.58
N LEU A 153 -26.54 -64.66 54.35
CA LEU A 153 -26.74 -66.09 54.04
C LEU A 153 -25.52 -66.98 54.36
N ARG A 154 -24.30 -66.42 54.30
CA ARG A 154 -23.06 -67.13 54.69
C ARG A 154 -22.88 -67.19 56.20
N GLN A 155 -23.33 -66.16 56.91
CA GLN A 155 -23.31 -66.12 58.37
C GLN A 155 -24.35 -67.10 58.94
N GLU A 156 -25.60 -67.07 58.46
CA GLU A 156 -26.63 -68.06 58.79
C GLU A 156 -26.16 -69.50 58.53
N ARG A 157 -25.47 -69.75 57.41
CA ARG A 157 -24.87 -71.05 57.09
C ARG A 157 -23.72 -71.47 58.01
N ARG A 158 -23.05 -70.54 58.70
CA ARG A 158 -21.99 -70.83 59.69
C ARG A 158 -22.56 -71.02 61.10
N GLU A 159 -23.68 -70.35 61.41
CA GLU A 159 -24.40 -70.47 62.68
C GLU A 159 -25.33 -71.69 62.70
N ARG A 160 -25.66 -72.26 61.54
CA ARG A 160 -26.38 -73.55 61.43
C ARG A 160 -25.48 -74.71 61.92
N PRO A 161 -25.96 -75.58 62.83
CA PRO A 161 -25.19 -76.73 63.32
C PRO A 161 -24.73 -77.66 62.18
N PRO A 162 -23.57 -78.32 62.31
CA PRO A 162 -23.05 -79.19 61.26
C PRO A 162 -24.02 -80.35 61.00
N PRO A 163 -24.41 -80.63 59.74
CA PRO A 163 -25.13 -81.86 59.42
C PRO A 163 -24.24 -83.07 59.69
N SER A 164 -24.85 -84.14 60.21
CA SER A 164 -24.20 -85.43 60.46
C SER A 164 -23.50 -85.97 59.20
N PRO A 165 -22.38 -86.71 59.33
CA PRO A 165 -21.58 -87.15 58.19
C PRO A 165 -22.39 -88.02 57.21
N PRO A 166 -22.40 -87.71 55.90
CA PRO A 166 -23.08 -88.54 54.90
C PRO A 166 -22.29 -89.83 54.59
N PRO A 167 -22.96 -90.93 54.23
CA PRO A 167 -22.32 -92.19 53.84
C PRO A 167 -21.56 -92.07 52.49
N PRO A 168 -20.62 -92.99 52.20
CA PRO A 168 -19.74 -92.90 51.04
C PRO A 168 -20.49 -93.03 49.69
N PRO A 169 -20.04 -92.31 48.64
CA PRO A 169 -20.71 -92.33 47.33
C PRO A 169 -20.38 -93.61 46.52
N PRO A 170 -21.34 -94.17 45.77
CA PRO A 170 -21.09 -95.22 44.79
C PRO A 170 -20.35 -94.68 43.53
N PRO A 171 -19.70 -95.55 42.73
CA PRO A 171 -18.87 -95.15 41.61
C PRO A 171 -19.67 -94.53 40.44
N PRO A 172 -19.05 -93.64 39.64
CA PRO A 172 -19.72 -92.94 38.55
C PRO A 172 -20.01 -93.86 37.34
N PRO A 173 -21.19 -93.74 36.70
CA PRO A 173 -21.44 -94.36 35.40
C PRO A 173 -20.65 -93.68 34.28
N ALA A 174 -20.39 -94.45 33.21
CA ALA A 174 -19.53 -94.06 32.09
C ALA A 174 -20.05 -92.85 31.28
N PRO A 175 -19.16 -92.05 30.65
CA PRO A 175 -19.57 -90.89 29.86
C PRO A 175 -20.24 -91.30 28.54
N PRO A 176 -21.27 -90.56 28.07
CA PRO A 176 -21.83 -90.76 26.73
C PRO A 176 -20.83 -90.34 25.63
N PRO A 177 -20.93 -90.92 24.42
CA PRO A 177 -19.95 -90.69 23.36
C PRO A 177 -19.97 -89.24 22.87
N THR A 178 -18.77 -88.64 22.80
CA THR A 178 -18.54 -87.34 22.19
C THR A 178 -18.88 -87.37 20.71
N LEU A 179 -20.00 -86.76 20.32
CA LEU A 179 -20.24 -86.40 18.93
C LEU A 179 -19.25 -85.29 18.53
N THR A 180 -18.36 -85.62 17.60
CA THR A 180 -17.35 -84.72 17.04
C THR A 180 -17.98 -83.70 16.11
N ALA A 181 -18.62 -82.68 16.71
CA ALA A 181 -19.02 -81.48 15.99
C ALA A 181 -17.77 -80.78 15.44
N ALA A 182 -17.51 -80.93 14.13
CA ALA A 182 -16.39 -80.32 13.46
C ALA A 182 -16.49 -78.78 13.53
N VAL A 183 -15.68 -78.17 14.41
CA VAL A 183 -15.60 -76.71 14.53
C VAL A 183 -14.95 -76.16 13.25
N ALA A 184 -15.80 -75.80 12.29
CA ALA A 184 -15.40 -75.11 11.08
C ALA A 184 -14.68 -73.80 11.46
N ARG A 185 -13.36 -73.75 11.24
CA ARG A 185 -12.54 -72.56 11.49
C ARG A 185 -13.11 -71.38 10.69
N PRO A 186 -13.60 -70.28 11.31
CA PRO A 186 -13.96 -69.10 10.56
C PRO A 186 -12.69 -68.51 9.94
N LYS A 187 -12.64 -68.54 8.60
CA LYS A 187 -11.54 -68.02 7.78
C LYS A 187 -11.34 -66.54 8.14
N ARG A 188 -10.22 -66.21 8.80
CA ARG A 188 -9.87 -64.84 9.21
C ARG A 188 -9.87 -63.91 7.99
N ARG A 189 -10.97 -63.17 7.78
CA ARG A 189 -10.94 -61.93 7.00
C ARG A 189 -10.21 -60.87 7.84
N PRO A 190 -9.25 -60.12 7.30
CA PRO A 190 -8.63 -59.02 8.02
C PRO A 190 -9.65 -57.88 8.15
N HIS A 191 -10.39 -57.86 9.25
CA HIS A 191 -11.15 -56.67 9.64
C HIS A 191 -10.17 -55.57 10.02
N ARG A 192 -10.14 -54.52 9.19
CA ARG A 192 -9.47 -53.24 9.45
C ARG A 192 -9.87 -52.74 10.86
N PRO A 193 -8.93 -52.34 11.73
CA PRO A 193 -9.23 -52.06 13.13
C PRO A 193 -10.21 -50.88 13.27
N PRO A 194 -11.21 -50.96 14.18
CA PRO A 194 -12.22 -49.91 14.37
C PRO A 194 -11.65 -48.58 14.89
N ALA A 195 -10.38 -48.58 15.31
CA ALA A 195 -9.61 -47.36 15.61
C ALA A 195 -9.56 -46.40 14.40
N ALA A 196 -9.49 -46.91 13.16
CA ALA A 196 -9.49 -46.07 11.96
C ALA A 196 -10.81 -45.30 11.80
N VAL A 197 -11.94 -45.99 11.94
CA VAL A 197 -13.29 -45.39 11.79
C VAL A 197 -13.62 -44.41 12.91
N ARG A 198 -13.14 -44.66 14.15
CA ARG A 198 -13.25 -43.70 15.25
C ARG A 198 -12.34 -42.48 15.06
N ALA A 199 -11.12 -42.67 14.57
CA ALA A 199 -10.22 -41.56 14.24
C ALA A 199 -10.72 -40.70 13.08
N GLU A 200 -11.46 -41.29 12.13
CA GLU A 200 -12.08 -40.59 11.01
C GLU A 200 -13.27 -39.72 11.47
N ARG A 201 -14.21 -40.29 12.24
CA ARG A 201 -15.34 -39.53 12.82
C ARG A 201 -14.92 -38.48 13.87
N ALA A 202 -13.83 -38.69 14.59
CA ALA A 202 -13.28 -37.67 15.48
C ALA A 202 -12.69 -36.46 14.71
N ARG A 203 -12.20 -36.68 13.48
CA ARG A 203 -11.66 -35.63 12.60
C ARG A 203 -12.74 -34.84 11.85
N GLU A 204 -14.00 -35.28 11.84
CA GLU A 204 -15.14 -34.49 11.36
C GLU A 204 -15.54 -33.35 12.33
N CYS A 205 -15.13 -33.41 13.60
CA CYS A 205 -15.49 -32.41 14.61
C CYS A 205 -14.50 -31.24 14.73
N VAL A 206 -13.43 -31.23 13.92
CA VAL A 206 -12.54 -30.08 13.75
C VAL A 206 -12.68 -29.62 12.31
N PRO A 207 -13.11 -28.38 12.04
CA PRO A 207 -13.09 -27.84 10.69
C PRO A 207 -11.67 -27.92 10.14
N ARG A 208 -11.46 -28.80 9.15
CA ARG A 208 -10.28 -28.75 8.28
C ARG A 208 -10.43 -27.59 7.31
N GLU A 209 -10.55 -26.37 7.83
CA GLU A 209 -10.07 -25.22 7.10
C GLU A 209 -8.58 -25.48 6.87
N ARG A 210 -8.25 -25.81 5.61
CA ARG A 210 -6.90 -25.59 5.12
C ARG A 210 -6.69 -24.09 5.23
N VAL A 211 -6.09 -23.65 6.32
CA VAL A 211 -5.53 -22.31 6.43
C VAL A 211 -4.38 -22.26 5.43
N THR A 212 -4.73 -22.01 4.17
CA THR A 212 -3.87 -21.24 3.28
C THR A 212 -3.77 -19.87 3.92
N GLY A 213 -2.85 -19.75 4.87
CA GLY A 213 -2.36 -18.45 5.28
C GLY A 213 -1.84 -17.73 4.03
N PRO A 214 -1.68 -16.39 4.08
CA PRO A 214 -0.96 -15.70 3.02
C PRO A 214 0.36 -16.44 2.77
N GLU A 215 0.66 -16.66 1.49
CA GLU A 215 1.92 -17.23 1.02
C GLU A 215 3.08 -16.58 1.78
N GLU A 216 3.99 -17.40 2.30
CA GLU A 216 5.08 -16.94 3.17
C GLU A 216 5.78 -15.75 2.49
N PRO A 217 5.74 -14.54 3.08
CA PRO A 217 6.09 -13.34 2.35
C PRO A 217 7.55 -13.43 1.94
N ALA A 218 7.78 -13.62 0.64
CA ALA A 218 9.11 -13.69 0.06
C ALA A 218 9.92 -12.50 0.57
N ALA A 219 11.12 -12.78 1.09
CA ALA A 219 11.95 -11.78 1.73
C ALA A 219 12.06 -10.54 0.82
N MET A 220 11.69 -9.38 1.37
CA MET A 220 11.64 -8.12 0.62
C MET A 220 12.95 -7.93 -0.16
N PRO A 221 12.90 -7.62 -1.47
CA PRO A 221 14.11 -7.36 -2.22
C PRO A 221 14.87 -6.21 -1.55
N ASP A 222 16.17 -6.41 -1.34
CA ASP A 222 17.00 -5.53 -0.51
C ASP A 222 16.87 -4.06 -0.93
N PRO A 223 16.34 -3.16 -0.06
CA PRO A 223 16.18 -1.75 -0.39
C PRO A 223 17.52 -1.05 -0.67
N ALA A 224 18.66 -1.62 -0.25
CA ALA A 224 19.98 -1.09 -0.56
C ALA A 224 20.28 -1.05 -2.07
N LEU A 225 19.58 -1.83 -2.91
CA LEU A 225 19.70 -1.77 -4.38
C LEU A 225 19.34 -0.39 -4.97
N PHE A 226 18.60 0.44 -4.23
CA PHE A 226 18.30 1.83 -4.61
C PHE A 226 19.25 2.86 -3.98
N LEU A 227 20.04 2.46 -2.97
CA LEU A 227 20.98 3.32 -2.26
C LEU A 227 22.39 3.29 -2.86
N HIS A 228 22.65 2.43 -3.84
CA HIS A 228 23.85 2.51 -4.65
C HIS A 228 23.65 3.51 -5.80
N PRO A 229 24.46 4.60 -5.88
CA PRO A 229 24.48 5.43 -7.06
C PRO A 229 24.75 4.56 -8.27
N ARG A 230 23.91 4.66 -9.31
CA ARG A 230 24.04 3.90 -10.56
C ARG A 230 25.32 4.32 -11.29
N ARG A 231 26.47 3.80 -10.87
CA ARG A 231 27.68 3.79 -11.70
C ARG A 231 27.34 2.96 -12.93
N HIS A 232 27.21 3.64 -14.06
CA HIS A 232 26.95 3.02 -15.35
C HIS A 232 28.02 1.94 -15.59
N ARG A 233 27.64 0.66 -15.44
CA ARG A 233 28.42 -0.43 -16.03
C ARG A 233 28.27 -0.28 -17.54
N PRO A 234 29.34 0.01 -18.31
CA PRO A 234 29.26 -0.21 -19.75
C PRO A 234 28.99 -1.70 -19.95
N ARG A 235 27.93 -2.03 -20.69
CA ARG A 235 27.64 -3.41 -21.08
C ARG A 235 28.84 -3.94 -21.87
N PRO A 236 29.46 -5.07 -21.48
CA PRO A 236 30.36 -5.77 -22.38
C PRO A 236 29.55 -6.26 -23.57
N ARG A 237 29.73 -5.62 -24.74
CA ARG A 237 29.30 -6.19 -26.02
C ARG A 237 30.26 -7.34 -26.34
N HIS A 238 29.99 -8.53 -25.83
CA HIS A 238 30.62 -9.74 -26.38
C HIS A 238 29.95 -10.08 -27.71
N ALA A 239 30.49 -9.45 -28.75
CA ALA A 239 30.36 -9.93 -30.11
C ALA A 239 31.00 -11.34 -30.24
N HIS A 240 30.64 -12.02 -31.32
CA HIS A 240 31.05 -13.37 -31.66
C HIS A 240 32.57 -13.58 -31.57
N ARG A 241 32.95 -14.78 -31.12
CA ARG A 241 34.33 -15.28 -31.08
C ARG A 241 34.75 -15.80 -32.46
N PRO A 242 35.72 -15.16 -33.15
CA PRO A 242 36.53 -15.84 -34.17
C PRO A 242 37.69 -16.61 -33.49
N PRO A 243 38.39 -17.50 -34.21
CA PRO A 243 39.43 -18.37 -33.63
C PRO A 243 40.88 -17.86 -33.81
N ARG A 244 41.73 -18.24 -32.84
CA ARG A 244 43.21 -18.45 -32.93
C ARG A 244 44.14 -17.26 -33.18
N GLY A 245 45.27 -17.24 -32.45
CA GLY A 245 46.47 -16.43 -32.72
C GLY A 245 47.03 -15.73 -31.47
N PRO A 246 48.28 -15.96 -31.04
CA PRO A 246 48.86 -15.36 -29.83
C PRO A 246 49.86 -14.22 -30.07
N GLU A 247 50.22 -13.53 -28.97
CA GLU A 247 51.46 -12.78 -28.69
C GLU A 247 51.72 -11.39 -29.32
N GLY A 248 52.52 -10.57 -28.60
CA GLY A 248 52.81 -9.13 -28.83
C GLY A 248 52.12 -8.21 -27.80
N GLU A 249 52.70 -7.93 -26.62
CA GLU A 249 53.75 -6.93 -26.29
C GLU A 249 53.27 -5.46 -26.11
N GLY A 250 53.70 -4.81 -25.01
CA GLY A 250 54.07 -3.39 -24.99
C GLY A 250 53.22 -2.36 -24.20
N GLY A 251 53.86 -1.66 -23.24
CA GLY A 251 53.51 -0.32 -22.69
C GLY A 251 52.40 -0.27 -21.63
N GLU A 252 52.55 0.28 -20.40
CA GLU A 252 53.06 1.61 -19.96
C GLU A 252 52.28 2.80 -20.58
N GLY A 253 51.81 3.83 -19.85
CA GLY A 253 51.92 4.19 -18.43
C GLY A 253 50.95 5.37 -18.05
N PRO A 254 51.05 5.98 -16.85
CA PRO A 254 49.95 6.77 -16.24
C PRO A 254 50.24 8.28 -15.93
N ALA A 255 49.18 9.04 -15.58
CA ALA A 255 49.19 10.33 -14.85
C ALA A 255 47.77 10.57 -14.23
N GLU A 256 47.56 10.95 -12.95
CA GLU A 256 47.75 12.28 -12.28
C GLU A 256 46.94 13.42 -12.94
N ARG A 257 46.23 14.40 -12.30
CA ARG A 257 45.93 14.88 -10.92
C ARG A 257 44.50 15.53 -10.95
N GLY A 258 43.85 16.07 -9.91
CA GLY A 258 44.12 16.22 -8.47
C GLY A 258 43.86 17.65 -7.92
N GLY A 259 42.99 17.84 -6.90
CA GLY A 259 42.93 19.08 -6.08
C GLY A 259 41.58 19.80 -5.79
N GLY A 260 41.10 19.71 -4.53
CA GLY A 260 40.88 20.91 -3.68
C GLY A 260 39.46 21.51 -3.47
N PRO A 261 39.15 22.14 -2.29
CA PRO A 261 37.77 22.50 -1.85
C PRO A 261 37.55 23.97 -1.38
N ARG A 262 36.30 24.37 -1.00
CA ARG A 262 36.03 25.53 -0.11
C ARG A 262 34.64 25.56 0.58
N ALA A 263 34.44 26.50 1.52
CA ALA A 263 33.48 26.50 2.65
C ALA A 263 32.12 27.24 2.44
N GLY A 264 31.21 27.18 3.45
CA GLY A 264 29.85 27.82 3.52
C GLY A 264 29.83 29.34 3.87
N PRO A 265 28.89 29.93 4.69
CA PRO A 265 27.88 29.33 5.60
C PRO A 265 26.49 30.07 5.85
N ARG A 266 25.61 29.45 6.68
CA ARG A 266 24.68 30.00 7.75
C ARG A 266 23.38 30.85 7.54
N ALA A 267 22.47 30.67 8.53
CA ALA A 267 21.29 31.47 8.99
C ALA A 267 19.97 31.42 8.17
N GLY A 268 18.74 31.47 8.72
CA GLY A 268 18.18 31.54 10.11
C GLY A 268 16.62 31.34 10.13
N PRO A 269 15.91 31.27 11.28
CA PRO A 269 14.53 30.73 11.37
C PRO A 269 13.38 31.69 11.80
N ALA A 270 12.12 31.19 11.71
CA ALA A 270 10.86 31.66 12.36
C ALA A 270 10.18 32.93 11.76
N PRO A 271 8.87 33.25 12.03
CA PRO A 271 7.99 32.75 13.11
C PRO A 271 6.51 32.41 12.76
N THR A 272 5.72 32.26 13.83
CA THR A 272 4.34 31.76 14.00
C THR A 272 3.21 32.72 13.62
N ALA A 273 1.99 32.17 13.45
CA ALA A 273 0.72 32.89 13.56
C ALA A 273 -0.32 32.08 14.36
N THR A 274 -0.87 32.69 15.41
CA THR A 274 -2.06 32.26 16.15
C THR A 274 -3.17 33.28 15.96
N ALA A 275 -4.42 32.81 15.87
CA ALA A 275 -5.60 33.65 16.02
C ALA A 275 -6.72 32.79 16.63
N GLU A 276 -7.14 33.15 17.84
CA GLU A 276 -8.29 32.57 18.54
C GLU A 276 -9.58 33.26 18.09
N ALA A 277 -10.70 32.54 18.19
CA ALA A 277 -12.04 33.13 18.13
C ALA A 277 -13.04 32.20 18.86
N GLU A 278 -13.30 32.50 20.13
CA GLU A 278 -14.55 32.20 20.87
C GLU A 278 -14.64 33.09 22.12
#